data_AF-A0A970LWN5-F1
#
_entry.id   AF-A0A970LWN5-F1
#
_cell.length_a   1.000
_cell.length_b   1.000
_cell.length_c   1.000
_cell.angle_alpha   90.00
_cell.angle_beta   90.00
_cell.angle_gamma   90.00
#
_symmetry.space_group_name_H-M   'P 1'
#
loop_
_entity.id
_entity.type
_entity.pdbx_description
1 polymer ?
#
loop_
_entity_poly.entity_id
_entity_poly.type
_entity_poly.pdbx_seq_one_letter_code
_entity_poly.pdbx_strand_id
1 'polypeptide(L)'
;MKSIVLSSLVFLSPTVFALSSEISPPQTQQLSPSPVTQRAETLATSASNYVQKAKDLHLAEQVTWQRLMYAQQGKSEVQYAGYFVSEQGGSNLDQELLRNVQALFEIAPANQSVQCKFPARSRWLIEQLNIPQQDLAQVQCPQLDEWIGQIKPYKAVLIYATDFMGNPSSMFGHTLLRLDPKDQKQLNLISYAVNYAATVTGSEGWSYAWKGLTGQYPGEYSLMPYYRKVKEYGDLESRDLWEYELALNEQETTFLVQHIWEMKHVQFPYYFISDNCAYRLLGLIDLVRP
;
A
#
# COMPACT_ATOMS: atom_id res chain seq x y z
N MET A 1 -17.88 107.99 52.66
CA MET A 1 -19.27 107.96 52.17
C MET A 1 -19.25 107.73 50.67
N LYS A 2 -20.06 106.77 50.19
CA LYS A 2 -20.34 106.36 48.79
C LYS A 2 -19.30 105.49 48.06
N SER A 3 -19.78 104.25 47.83
CA SER A 3 -19.34 103.18 46.95
C SER A 3 -19.10 103.58 45.50
N ILE A 4 -18.33 102.76 44.77
CA ILE A 4 -18.72 102.13 43.51
C ILE A 4 -17.91 100.82 43.35
N VAL A 5 -18.62 99.76 42.99
CA VAL A 5 -18.18 98.37 42.86
C VAL A 5 -17.85 98.09 41.38
N LEU A 6 -16.69 97.50 41.09
CA LEU A 6 -16.43 96.83 39.81
C LEU A 6 -16.65 95.32 40.01
N SER A 7 -17.59 94.75 39.24
CA SER A 7 -17.87 93.31 39.22
C SER A 7 -17.33 92.71 37.93
N SER A 8 -16.51 91.67 38.08
CA SER A 8 -15.82 90.94 37.02
C SER A 8 -16.73 89.94 36.30
N LEU A 9 -16.37 89.65 35.04
CA LEU A 9 -16.98 88.69 34.12
C LEU A 9 -16.99 87.25 34.65
N VAL A 10 -18.05 86.50 34.34
CA VAL A 10 -18.01 85.03 34.20
C VAL A 10 -18.87 84.61 32.99
N PHE A 11 -18.22 84.02 31.99
CA PHE A 11 -18.87 83.32 30.87
C PHE A 11 -19.22 81.89 31.31
N LEU A 12 -20.44 81.46 31.04
CA LEU A 12 -20.92 80.08 31.22
C LEU A 12 -20.44 79.19 30.07
N SER A 13 -19.82 78.04 30.39
CA SER A 13 -19.69 76.88 29.50
C SER A 13 -20.35 75.66 30.17
N PRO A 14 -21.15 74.86 29.46
CA PRO A 14 -21.74 73.67 30.03
C PRO A 14 -20.73 72.51 29.98
N THR A 15 -20.49 71.90 31.13
CA THR A 15 -19.66 70.71 31.30
C THR A 15 -20.49 69.47 30.96
N VAL A 16 -20.12 68.77 29.89
CA VAL A 16 -20.62 67.42 29.60
C VAL A 16 -19.77 66.42 30.38
N PHE A 17 -20.36 65.74 31.35
CA PHE A 17 -19.73 64.59 32.02
C PHE A 17 -19.82 63.37 31.09
N ALA A 18 -18.69 62.98 30.48
CA ALA A 18 -18.53 61.66 29.88
C ALA A 18 -17.95 60.71 30.93
N LEU A 19 -18.76 59.76 31.40
CA LEU A 19 -18.31 58.61 32.18
C LEU A 19 -17.71 57.57 31.24
N SER A 20 -16.39 57.60 31.06
CA SER A 20 -15.64 56.54 30.39
C SER A 20 -15.50 55.36 31.35
N SER A 21 -16.27 54.29 31.12
CA SER A 21 -16.00 52.99 31.74
C SER A 21 -14.93 52.28 30.91
N GLU A 22 -13.70 52.24 31.41
CA GLU A 22 -12.66 51.36 30.87
C GLU A 22 -13.02 49.91 31.21
N ILE A 23 -13.74 49.26 30.30
CA ILE A 23 -13.90 47.80 30.32
C ILE A 23 -12.63 47.24 29.66
N SER A 24 -11.70 46.72 30.47
CA SER A 24 -10.60 45.91 29.94
C SER A 24 -11.19 44.71 29.18
N PRO A 25 -10.74 44.41 27.94
CA PRO A 25 -11.19 43.22 27.24
C PRO A 25 -10.80 41.97 28.04
N PRO A 26 -11.67 40.94 28.09
CA PRO A 26 -11.35 39.71 28.81
C PRO A 26 -10.09 39.09 28.20
N GLN A 27 -9.09 38.82 29.05
CA GLN A 27 -7.91 38.07 28.65
C GLN A 27 -8.37 36.69 28.17
N THR A 28 -8.27 36.45 26.87
CA THR A 28 -8.45 35.12 26.28
C THR A 28 -7.34 34.23 26.81
N GLN A 29 -7.63 33.44 27.83
CA GLN A 29 -6.78 32.31 28.22
C GLN A 29 -6.72 31.36 27.02
N GLN A 30 -5.56 31.32 26.35
CA GLN A 30 -5.25 30.28 25.37
C GLN A 30 -5.32 28.93 26.10
N LEU A 31 -6.43 28.22 25.94
CA LEU A 31 -6.57 26.83 26.36
C LEU A 31 -5.47 26.02 25.67
N SER A 32 -4.57 25.43 26.46
CA SER A 32 -3.55 24.53 25.94
C SER A 32 -4.24 23.35 25.21
N PRO A 33 -3.76 22.94 24.03
CA PRO A 33 -4.40 21.86 23.27
C PRO A 33 -4.41 20.57 24.10
N SER A 34 -5.50 19.81 23.99
CA SER A 34 -5.64 18.52 24.66
C SER A 34 -4.54 17.55 24.19
N PRO A 35 -4.15 16.53 24.99
CA PRO A 35 -3.11 15.57 24.61
C PRO A 35 -3.35 14.87 23.26
N VAL A 36 -4.62 14.65 22.90
CA VAL A 36 -5.03 14.11 21.60
C VAL A 36 -4.71 15.08 20.46
N THR A 37 -4.99 16.37 20.65
CA THR A 37 -4.71 17.44 19.69
C THR A 37 -3.21 17.64 19.49
N GLN A 38 -2.42 17.62 20.58
CA GLN A 38 -0.96 17.70 20.52
C GLN A 38 -0.33 16.54 19.74
N ARG A 39 -0.84 15.31 19.94
CA ARG A 39 -0.35 14.14 19.20
C ARG A 39 -0.67 14.22 17.71
N ALA A 40 -1.86 14.70 17.35
CA ALA A 40 -2.25 14.89 15.96
C ALA A 40 -1.39 15.96 15.25
N GLU A 41 -1.11 17.08 15.92
CA GLU A 41 -0.23 18.14 15.40
C GLU A 41 1.23 17.65 15.22
N THR A 42 1.71 16.82 16.16
CA THR A 42 3.03 16.20 16.05
C THR A 42 3.12 15.26 14.84
N LEU A 43 2.12 14.39 14.65
CA LEU A 43 2.05 13.47 13.52
C LEU A 43 2.01 14.22 12.18
N ALA A 44 1.23 15.30 12.08
CA ALA A 44 1.13 16.10 10.86
C ALA A 44 2.46 16.80 10.51
N THR A 45 3.18 17.29 11.52
CA THR A 45 4.49 17.92 11.35
C THR A 45 5.54 16.89 10.91
N SER A 46 5.57 15.71 11.56
CA SER A 46 6.44 14.60 11.16
C SER A 46 6.16 14.17 9.72
N ALA A 47 4.89 13.99 9.35
CA ALA A 47 4.50 13.63 7.98
C ALA A 47 5.07 14.60 6.94
N SER A 48 4.97 15.90 7.18
CA SER A 48 5.46 16.93 6.25
C SER A 48 6.99 16.86 6.07
N ASN A 49 7.75 16.60 7.13
CA ASN A 49 9.19 16.46 7.07
C ASN A 49 9.60 15.23 6.23
N TYR A 50 8.91 14.10 6.41
CA TYR A 50 9.20 12.87 5.66
C TYR A 50 8.76 12.95 4.20
N VAL A 51 7.67 13.66 3.91
CA VAL A 51 7.25 13.98 2.54
C VAL A 51 8.34 14.78 1.83
N GLN A 52 8.94 15.78 2.50
CA GLN A 52 10.03 16.54 1.90
C GLN A 52 11.28 15.66 1.69
N LYS A 53 11.68 14.89 2.70
CA LYS A 53 12.81 13.95 2.59
C LYS A 53 12.63 12.95 1.44
N ALA A 54 11.41 12.45 1.23
CA ALA A 54 11.11 11.54 0.14
C ALA A 54 11.32 12.17 -1.25
N LYS A 55 10.99 13.47 -1.40
CA LYS A 55 11.28 14.22 -2.62
C LYS A 55 12.78 14.40 -2.83
N ASP A 56 13.50 14.80 -1.78
CA ASP A 56 14.95 15.05 -1.85
C ASP A 56 15.74 13.79 -2.22
N LEU A 57 15.24 12.61 -1.80
CA LEU A 57 15.80 11.31 -2.14
C LEU A 57 15.33 10.75 -3.48
N HIS A 58 14.48 11.47 -4.22
CA HIS A 58 13.91 11.03 -5.49
C HIS A 58 13.30 9.63 -5.40
N LEU A 59 12.61 9.31 -4.30
CA LEU A 59 12.14 7.94 -4.04
C LEU A 59 11.18 7.44 -5.14
N ALA A 60 10.44 8.34 -5.79
CA ALA A 60 9.51 7.96 -6.85
C ALA A 60 10.23 7.41 -8.08
N GLU A 61 11.49 7.80 -8.30
CA GLU A 61 12.32 7.36 -9.42
C GLU A 61 13.05 6.04 -9.14
N GLN A 62 13.07 5.58 -7.88
CA GLN A 62 13.75 4.35 -7.51
C GLN A 62 13.06 3.12 -8.12
N VAL A 63 13.89 2.16 -8.57
CA VAL A 63 13.43 0.94 -9.26
C VAL A 63 12.41 0.17 -8.42
N THR A 64 12.63 0.05 -7.10
CA THR A 64 11.68 -0.66 -6.22
C THR A 64 10.32 0.02 -6.20
N TRP A 65 10.24 1.35 -6.14
CA TRP A 65 8.96 2.06 -6.18
C TRP A 65 8.26 1.88 -7.53
N GLN A 66 8.99 2.04 -8.63
CA GLN A 66 8.48 1.80 -9.98
C GLN A 66 7.91 0.38 -10.12
N ARG A 67 8.60 -0.63 -9.56
CA ARG A 67 8.14 -2.03 -9.55
C ARG A 67 6.92 -2.24 -8.66
N LEU A 68 6.88 -1.68 -7.45
CA LEU A 68 5.68 -1.70 -6.58
C LEU A 68 4.47 -1.08 -7.28
N MET A 69 4.69 -0.08 -8.12
CA MET A 69 3.62 0.58 -8.88
C MET A 69 3.28 -0.12 -10.20
N TYR A 70 3.98 -1.20 -10.58
CA TYR A 70 3.86 -1.79 -11.93
C TYR A 70 3.96 -0.72 -13.02
N ALA A 71 4.97 0.13 -12.90
CA ALA A 71 5.11 1.30 -13.74
C ALA A 71 5.84 1.00 -15.05
N GLN A 72 5.26 1.46 -16.16
CA GLN A 72 5.92 1.58 -17.45
C GLN A 72 5.91 3.04 -17.89
N GLN A 73 7.09 3.57 -18.23
CA GLN A 73 7.25 4.96 -18.68
C GLN A 73 6.61 5.98 -17.71
N GLY A 74 6.72 5.74 -16.40
CA GLY A 74 6.20 6.63 -15.36
C GLY A 74 4.69 6.53 -15.10
N LYS A 75 3.99 5.56 -15.69
CA LYS A 75 2.55 5.29 -15.43
C LYS A 75 2.34 3.86 -14.99
N SER A 76 1.47 3.65 -14.02
CA SER A 76 1.10 2.31 -13.57
C SER A 76 0.24 1.60 -14.61
N GLU A 77 0.51 0.31 -14.83
CA GLU A 77 -0.36 -0.59 -15.56
C GLU A 77 -1.64 -0.96 -14.79
N VAL A 78 -1.64 -0.77 -13.46
CA VAL A 78 -2.76 -1.17 -12.61
C VAL A 78 -3.95 -0.24 -12.84
N GLN A 79 -5.08 -0.82 -13.26
CA GLN A 79 -6.31 -0.06 -13.51
C GLN A 79 -7.24 0.01 -12.27
N TYR A 80 -7.04 -0.88 -11.29
CA TYR A 80 -7.87 -0.91 -10.10
C TYR A 80 -7.61 0.32 -9.23
N ALA A 81 -8.59 1.23 -9.15
CA ALA A 81 -8.46 2.48 -8.40
C ALA A 81 -8.13 2.24 -6.91
N GLY A 82 -8.64 1.16 -6.31
CA GLY A 82 -8.35 0.82 -4.91
C GLY A 82 -6.90 0.38 -4.64
N TYR A 83 -6.07 0.23 -5.68
CA TYR A 83 -4.64 -0.01 -5.56
C TYR A 83 -3.84 1.25 -5.23
N PHE A 84 -4.41 2.43 -5.45
CA PHE A 84 -3.76 3.72 -5.24
C PHE A 84 -4.34 4.42 -4.01
N VAL A 85 -3.49 5.12 -3.28
CA VAL A 85 -3.88 5.97 -2.15
C VAL A 85 -4.25 7.37 -2.65
N SER A 86 -3.59 7.84 -3.70
CA SER A 86 -3.90 9.09 -4.41
C SER A 86 -4.89 8.84 -5.54
N GLU A 87 -5.83 9.77 -5.75
CA GLU A 87 -6.80 9.72 -6.85
C GLU A 87 -6.12 9.68 -8.23
N GLN A 88 -4.95 10.33 -8.37
CA GLN A 88 -4.17 10.35 -9.61
C GLN A 88 -2.98 9.39 -9.58
N GLY A 89 -2.92 8.49 -8.60
CA GLY A 89 -1.74 7.69 -8.29
C GLY A 89 -1.26 6.81 -9.45
N GLY A 90 -2.17 6.27 -10.26
CA GLY A 90 -1.80 5.49 -11.45
C GLY A 90 -1.12 6.30 -12.57
N SER A 91 -1.37 7.60 -12.62
CA SER A 91 -0.82 8.50 -13.64
C SER A 91 0.33 9.39 -13.14
N ASN A 92 0.48 9.50 -11.82
CA ASN A 92 1.46 10.35 -11.16
C ASN A 92 2.04 9.63 -9.93
N LEU A 93 3.18 8.96 -10.14
CA LEU A 93 3.80 8.12 -9.12
C LEU A 93 4.44 8.93 -7.99
N ASP A 94 4.84 10.18 -8.25
CA ASP A 94 5.28 11.11 -7.22
C ASP A 94 4.13 11.43 -6.26
N GLN A 95 2.96 11.80 -6.79
CA GLN A 95 1.79 12.05 -5.93
C GLN A 95 1.38 10.81 -5.14
N GLU A 96 1.42 9.62 -5.76
CA GLU A 96 1.16 8.37 -5.05
C GLU A 96 2.14 8.15 -3.92
N LEU A 97 3.44 8.33 -4.17
CA LEU A 97 4.47 8.14 -3.15
C LEU A 97 4.28 9.07 -1.98
N LEU A 98 4.13 10.37 -2.24
CA LEU A 98 4.00 11.38 -1.20
C LEU A 98 2.73 11.17 -0.38
N ARG A 99 1.64 10.74 -1.02
CA ARG A 99 0.39 10.40 -0.34
C ARG A 99 0.56 9.17 0.56
N ASN A 100 1.30 8.15 0.11
CA ASN A 100 1.63 6.98 0.94
C ASN A 100 2.47 7.37 2.16
N VAL A 101 3.50 8.21 1.97
CA VAL A 101 4.32 8.72 3.08
C VAL A 101 3.46 9.48 4.09
N GLN A 102 2.57 10.37 3.64
CA GLN A 102 1.66 11.08 4.52
C GLN A 102 0.73 10.12 5.28
N ALA A 103 0.20 9.10 4.61
CA ALA A 103 -0.74 8.13 5.18
C ALA A 103 -0.13 7.28 6.31
N LEU A 104 1.20 7.14 6.38
CA LEU A 104 1.89 6.43 7.46
C LEU A 104 1.66 7.05 8.85
N PHE A 105 1.31 8.33 8.88
CA PHE A 105 1.09 9.13 10.09
C PHE A 105 -0.39 9.35 10.41
N GLU A 106 -1.29 8.84 9.57
CA GLU A 106 -2.75 8.98 9.77
C GLU A 106 -3.28 7.90 10.71
N ILE A 107 -4.01 8.34 11.75
CA ILE A 107 -4.74 7.42 12.62
C ILE A 107 -5.94 6.89 11.84
N ALA A 108 -6.05 5.57 11.77
CA ALA A 108 -7.13 4.90 11.06
C ALA A 108 -7.73 3.78 11.92
N PRO A 109 -8.99 3.41 11.69
CA PRO A 109 -9.58 2.20 12.26
C PRO A 109 -8.79 0.94 11.88
N ALA A 110 -9.05 -0.16 12.59
CA ALA A 110 -8.43 -1.45 12.32
C ALA A 110 -8.54 -1.86 10.85
N ASN A 111 -7.45 -2.38 10.29
CA ASN A 111 -7.25 -2.75 8.88
C ASN A 111 -7.33 -1.61 7.84
N GLN A 112 -7.65 -0.38 8.24
CA GLN A 112 -7.87 0.71 7.29
C GLN A 112 -6.64 1.59 7.02
N SER A 113 -5.64 1.53 7.89
CA SER A 113 -4.38 2.23 7.70
C SER A 113 -3.66 1.77 6.42
N VAL A 114 -2.90 2.68 5.81
CA VAL A 114 -2.01 2.36 4.68
C VAL A 114 -1.05 1.22 5.04
N GLN A 115 -0.62 1.12 6.31
CA GLN A 115 0.27 0.06 6.77
C GLN A 115 -0.39 -1.33 6.71
N CYS A 116 -1.72 -1.40 6.83
CA CYS A 116 -2.47 -2.66 6.73
C CYS A 116 -2.84 -2.99 5.27
N LYS A 117 -3.20 -1.97 4.49
CA LYS A 117 -3.60 -2.14 3.08
C LYS A 117 -2.40 -2.42 2.17
N PHE A 118 -1.31 -1.69 2.41
CA PHE A 118 -0.10 -1.69 1.62
C PHE A 118 1.16 -1.93 2.48
N PRO A 119 1.28 -3.13 3.09
CA PRO A 119 2.37 -3.43 4.01
C PRO A 119 3.75 -3.46 3.35
N ALA A 120 3.88 -3.90 2.10
CA ALA A 120 5.18 -3.92 1.40
C ALA A 120 5.62 -2.49 1.08
N ARG A 121 4.73 -1.66 0.52
CA ARG A 121 5.02 -0.24 0.27
C ARG A 121 5.37 0.51 1.54
N SER A 122 4.58 0.30 2.58
CA SER A 122 4.78 0.95 3.88
C SER A 122 6.12 0.57 4.48
N ARG A 123 6.46 -0.73 4.47
CA ARG A 123 7.75 -1.22 4.94
C ARG A 123 8.91 -0.60 4.17
N TRP A 124 8.85 -0.61 2.84
CA TRP A 124 9.90 -0.04 2.01
C TRP A 124 10.09 1.47 2.28
N LEU A 125 8.99 2.23 2.36
CA LEU A 125 9.06 3.67 2.68
C LEU A 125 9.65 3.94 4.06
N ILE A 126 9.23 3.19 5.08
CA ILE A 126 9.76 3.30 6.45
C ILE A 126 11.26 3.05 6.48
N GLU A 127 11.73 2.02 5.76
CA GLU A 127 13.15 1.66 5.65
C GLU A 127 13.95 2.75 4.90
N GLN A 128 13.50 3.18 3.70
CA GLN A 128 14.19 4.22 2.91
C GLN A 128 14.28 5.56 3.64
N LEU A 129 13.20 5.95 4.33
CA LEU A 129 13.12 7.21 5.05
C LEU A 129 13.71 7.14 6.46
N ASN A 130 14.08 5.94 6.94
CA ASN A 130 14.56 5.67 8.30
C ASN A 130 13.60 6.26 9.35
N ILE A 131 12.30 5.96 9.22
CA ILE A 131 11.27 6.49 10.12
C ILE A 131 11.29 5.69 11.42
N PRO A 132 11.49 6.33 12.58
CA PRO A 132 11.37 5.65 13.87
C PRO A 132 9.93 5.20 14.14
N GLN A 133 9.77 4.02 14.73
CA GLN A 133 8.45 3.44 14.98
C GLN A 133 7.57 4.33 15.89
N GLN A 134 8.17 5.09 16.80
CA GLN A 134 7.45 6.00 17.69
C GLN A 134 6.83 7.21 16.97
N ASP A 135 7.33 7.55 15.79
CA ASP A 135 6.83 8.70 15.00
C ASP A 135 5.63 8.30 14.13
N LEU A 136 5.44 6.99 13.89
CA LEU A 136 4.35 6.47 13.06
C LEU A 136 3.02 6.44 13.81
N ALA A 137 1.92 6.47 13.05
CA ALA A 137 0.61 6.17 13.62
C ALA A 137 0.59 4.72 14.15
N GLN A 138 0.00 4.54 15.33
CA GLN A 138 -0.26 3.21 15.85
C GLN A 138 -1.40 2.56 15.06
N VAL A 139 -1.17 1.34 14.59
CA VAL A 139 -2.10 0.63 13.72
C VAL A 139 -2.47 -0.73 14.30
N GLN A 140 -3.64 -1.22 13.92
CA GLN A 140 -4.10 -2.57 14.21
C GLN A 140 -4.45 -3.23 12.88
N CYS A 141 -3.74 -4.29 12.51
CA CYS A 141 -3.90 -4.97 11.23
C CYS A 141 -4.27 -6.47 11.41
N PRO A 142 -5.32 -6.82 12.18
CA PRO A 142 -5.60 -8.22 12.52
C PRO A 142 -5.75 -9.14 11.29
N GLN A 143 -6.28 -8.64 10.17
CA GLN A 143 -6.40 -9.46 8.94
C GLN A 143 -5.05 -9.71 8.27
N LEU A 144 -4.14 -8.74 8.30
CA LEU A 144 -2.79 -8.90 7.78
C LEU A 144 -1.98 -9.84 8.69
N ASP A 145 -2.12 -9.68 10.00
CA ASP A 145 -1.45 -10.54 10.98
C ASP A 145 -1.91 -11.99 10.85
N GLU A 146 -3.22 -12.21 10.66
CA GLU A 146 -3.77 -13.54 10.37
C GLU A 146 -3.22 -14.10 9.05
N TRP A 147 -3.21 -13.30 7.98
CA TRP A 147 -2.69 -13.70 6.68
C TRP A 147 -1.22 -14.14 6.73
N ILE A 148 -0.36 -13.32 7.34
CA ILE A 148 1.06 -13.64 7.50
C ILE A 148 1.24 -14.85 8.44
N GLY A 149 0.44 -14.94 9.51
CA GLY A 149 0.47 -16.05 10.46
C GLY A 149 0.00 -17.39 9.90
N GLN A 150 -0.88 -17.38 8.89
CA GLN A 150 -1.30 -18.58 8.16
C GLN A 150 -0.22 -19.04 7.19
N ILE A 151 0.37 -18.12 6.41
CA ILE A 151 1.36 -18.43 5.37
C ILE A 151 2.73 -18.77 5.97
N LYS A 152 3.11 -18.05 7.04
CA LYS A 152 4.42 -18.15 7.72
C LYS A 152 5.60 -18.12 6.73
N PRO A 153 5.74 -17.04 5.94
CA PRO A 153 6.71 -16.97 4.85
C PRO A 153 8.14 -17.16 5.35
N TYR A 154 8.79 -18.26 4.96
CA TYR A 154 10.19 -18.52 5.30
C TYR A 154 11.05 -18.75 4.07
N LYS A 155 10.55 -19.55 3.12
CA LYS A 155 11.20 -19.82 1.83
C LYS A 155 10.22 -19.68 0.67
N ALA A 156 10.76 -19.39 -0.50
CA ALA A 156 10.04 -19.38 -1.77
C ALA A 156 10.70 -20.36 -2.74
N VAL A 157 9.90 -21.24 -3.35
CA VAL A 157 10.34 -22.25 -4.30
C VAL A 157 9.61 -22.03 -5.61
N LEU A 158 10.36 -21.83 -6.69
CA LEU A 158 9.80 -21.76 -8.04
C LEU A 158 9.49 -23.19 -8.50
N ILE A 159 8.26 -23.41 -8.95
CA ILE A 159 7.81 -24.70 -9.45
C ILE A 159 7.41 -24.54 -10.89
N TYR A 160 7.98 -25.39 -11.75
CA TYR A 160 7.62 -25.48 -13.16
C TYR A 160 6.96 -26.83 -13.45
N ALA A 161 5.72 -26.77 -13.93
CA ALA A 161 5.00 -27.94 -14.43
C ALA A 161 5.14 -28.00 -15.95
N THR A 162 5.59 -29.14 -16.47
CA THR A 162 5.77 -29.37 -17.92
C THR A 162 4.45 -29.29 -18.68
N ASP A 163 4.52 -29.26 -20.01
CA ASP A 163 3.37 -29.23 -20.90
C ASP A 163 2.50 -30.50 -20.81
N PHE A 164 1.23 -30.38 -21.20
CA PHE A 164 0.27 -31.48 -21.35
C PHE A 164 -0.79 -31.02 -22.31
N MET A 165 -0.83 -31.69 -23.45
CA MET A 165 -1.70 -31.36 -24.56
C MET A 165 -3.17 -31.72 -24.32
N GLY A 166 -3.48 -32.47 -23.25
CA GLY A 166 -4.84 -32.85 -22.89
C GLY A 166 -5.69 -31.70 -22.31
N ASN A 167 -5.08 -30.55 -22.00
CA ASN A 167 -5.79 -29.37 -21.50
C ASN A 167 -5.26 -28.09 -22.19
N PRO A 168 -6.09 -27.37 -22.96
CA PRO A 168 -5.69 -26.12 -23.63
C PRO A 168 -5.13 -25.05 -22.70
N SER A 169 -5.59 -25.00 -21.45
CA SER A 169 -5.12 -24.04 -20.44
C SER A 169 -3.72 -24.36 -19.89
N SER A 170 -3.26 -25.60 -20.05
CA SER A 170 -1.98 -26.08 -19.54
C SER A 170 -0.99 -26.46 -20.65
N MET A 171 -1.37 -26.31 -21.93
CA MET A 171 -0.65 -26.82 -23.10
C MET A 171 0.78 -26.28 -23.26
N PHE A 172 1.11 -25.14 -22.66
CA PHE A 172 2.45 -24.51 -22.73
C PHE A 172 3.27 -24.65 -21.43
N GLY A 173 2.81 -25.49 -20.50
CA GLY A 173 3.34 -25.53 -19.14
C GLY A 173 2.92 -24.30 -18.33
N HIS A 174 3.21 -24.31 -17.03
CA HIS A 174 2.96 -23.15 -16.19
C HIS A 174 3.91 -23.13 -14.98
N THR A 175 4.16 -21.92 -14.51
CA THR A 175 5.05 -21.66 -13.38
C THR A 175 4.21 -21.17 -12.21
N LEU A 176 4.49 -21.67 -11.02
CA LEU A 176 3.90 -21.23 -9.77
C LEU A 176 4.99 -21.06 -8.71
N LEU A 177 4.72 -20.27 -7.68
CA LEU A 177 5.63 -20.09 -6.56
C LEU A 177 5.05 -20.76 -5.32
N ARG A 178 5.77 -21.71 -4.74
CA ARG A 178 5.42 -22.30 -3.44
C ARG A 178 6.09 -21.51 -2.31
N LEU A 179 5.30 -21.16 -1.31
CA LEU A 179 5.73 -20.51 -0.08
C LEU A 179 5.74 -21.56 1.04
N ASP A 180 6.90 -21.71 1.66
CA ASP A 180 7.18 -22.76 2.62
C ASP A 180 7.42 -22.16 4.02
N PRO A 181 6.79 -22.71 5.08
CA PRO A 181 7.09 -22.35 6.46
C PRO A 181 8.44 -22.93 6.90
N LYS A 182 8.98 -22.38 7.99
CA LYS A 182 10.25 -22.82 8.58
C LYS A 182 10.22 -24.30 9.02
N ASP A 183 9.08 -24.76 9.52
CA ASP A 183 8.93 -26.12 10.04
C ASP A 183 8.60 -27.13 8.94
N GLN A 184 9.54 -28.02 8.64
CA GLN A 184 9.36 -29.00 7.55
C GLN A 184 8.19 -29.98 7.76
N LYS A 185 7.80 -30.25 9.01
CA LYS A 185 6.62 -31.09 9.32
C LYS A 185 5.30 -30.45 8.88
N GLN A 186 5.27 -29.12 8.71
CA GLN A 186 4.11 -28.37 8.22
C GLN A 186 4.04 -28.33 6.68
N LEU A 187 5.14 -28.60 5.96
CA LEU A 187 5.21 -28.52 4.48
C LEU A 187 4.14 -29.38 3.78
N ASN A 188 3.92 -30.60 4.28
CA ASN A 188 3.00 -31.55 3.64
C ASN A 188 1.52 -31.14 3.71
N LEU A 189 1.16 -30.15 4.54
CA LEU A 189 -0.24 -29.74 4.78
C LEU A 189 -0.48 -28.22 4.68
N ILE A 190 0.56 -27.38 4.77
CA ILE A 190 0.43 -25.93 5.03
C ILE A 190 1.15 -25.05 4.00
N SER A 191 2.00 -25.59 3.11
CA SER A 191 2.59 -24.76 2.05
C SER A 191 1.53 -24.14 1.14
N TYR A 192 1.75 -22.91 0.69
CA TYR A 192 0.84 -22.18 -0.19
C TYR A 192 1.45 -22.00 -1.58
N ALA A 193 0.63 -22.18 -2.61
CA ALA A 193 0.97 -21.87 -3.99
C ALA A 193 0.45 -20.48 -4.35
N VAL A 194 1.34 -19.62 -4.85
CA VAL A 194 1.03 -18.39 -5.57
C VAL A 194 0.99 -18.73 -7.05
N ASN A 195 -0.15 -18.50 -7.68
CA ASN A 195 -0.33 -18.67 -9.11
C ASN A 195 -0.89 -17.39 -9.72
N TYR A 196 -0.44 -17.03 -10.92
CA TYR A 196 -1.05 -15.96 -11.70
C TYR A 196 -1.80 -16.59 -12.87
N ALA A 197 -3.13 -16.53 -12.84
CA ALA A 197 -3.96 -17.26 -13.80
C ALA A 197 -5.10 -16.40 -14.34
N ALA A 198 -5.50 -16.71 -15.57
CA ALA A 198 -6.70 -16.18 -16.20
C ALA A 198 -7.96 -16.70 -15.49
N THR A 199 -8.88 -15.80 -15.14
CA THR A 199 -10.23 -16.19 -14.73
C THR A 199 -11.08 -16.48 -15.97
N VAL A 200 -11.41 -17.75 -16.20
CA VAL A 200 -12.16 -18.21 -17.38
C VAL A 200 -13.62 -18.45 -17.01
N THR A 201 -14.51 -17.51 -17.34
CA THR A 201 -15.94 -17.76 -17.28
C THR A 201 -16.38 -18.48 -18.56
N GLY A 202 -16.50 -19.81 -18.48
CA GLY A 202 -17.28 -20.67 -19.38
C GLY A 202 -17.22 -20.33 -20.87
N SER A 203 -16.17 -20.77 -21.57
CA SER A 203 -16.27 -21.09 -23.00
C SER A 203 -15.06 -21.93 -23.43
N GLU A 204 -15.27 -23.23 -23.58
CA GLU A 204 -14.32 -24.10 -24.27
C GLU A 204 -14.61 -24.04 -25.77
N GLY A 205 -13.67 -23.50 -26.55
CA GLY A 205 -13.81 -23.36 -28.01
C GLY A 205 -12.77 -22.43 -28.63
N TRP A 206 -12.86 -22.17 -29.95
CA TRP A 206 -11.94 -21.27 -30.68
C TRP A 206 -11.89 -19.83 -30.11
N SER A 207 -12.96 -19.40 -29.44
CA SER A 207 -13.00 -18.13 -28.69
C SER A 207 -12.02 -18.08 -27.53
N TYR A 208 -11.65 -19.23 -26.94
CA TYR A 208 -10.69 -19.35 -25.86
C TYR A 208 -9.27 -18.99 -26.31
N ALA A 209 -8.82 -19.62 -27.40
CA ALA A 209 -7.52 -19.34 -27.99
C ALA A 209 -7.42 -17.88 -28.47
N TRP A 210 -8.47 -17.36 -29.11
CA TRP A 210 -8.50 -15.97 -29.58
C TRP A 210 -8.47 -14.95 -28.42
N LYS A 211 -9.25 -15.17 -27.35
CA LYS A 211 -9.24 -14.32 -26.16
C LYS A 211 -7.92 -14.36 -25.40
N GLY A 212 -7.26 -15.52 -25.33
CA GLY A 212 -5.94 -15.66 -24.73
C GLY A 212 -4.81 -15.03 -25.56
N LEU A 213 -4.95 -14.98 -26.88
CA LEU A 213 -4.03 -14.26 -27.78
C LEU A 213 -4.25 -12.74 -27.76
N THR A 214 -5.47 -12.29 -27.46
CA THR A 214 -5.85 -10.85 -27.46
C THR A 214 -5.89 -10.19 -26.08
N GLY A 215 -5.58 -10.93 -25.00
CA GLY A 215 -5.48 -10.37 -23.64
C GLY A 215 -6.81 -10.17 -22.92
N GLN A 216 -7.89 -10.78 -23.41
CA GLN A 216 -9.26 -10.52 -22.93
C GLN A 216 -9.64 -11.30 -21.67
N TYR A 217 -8.72 -12.07 -21.10
CA TYR A 217 -8.93 -12.72 -19.81
C TYR A 217 -8.33 -11.86 -18.69
N PRO A 218 -9.09 -11.55 -17.62
CA PRO A 218 -8.52 -10.93 -16.43
C PRO A 218 -7.63 -11.95 -15.72
N GLY A 219 -6.36 -11.62 -15.58
CA GLY A 219 -5.38 -12.38 -14.81
C GLY A 219 -5.23 -11.81 -13.40
N GLU A 220 -5.16 -12.69 -12.41
CA GLU A 220 -5.00 -12.29 -11.01
C GLU A 220 -4.04 -13.23 -10.27
N TYR A 221 -3.40 -12.72 -9.22
CA TYR A 221 -2.67 -13.56 -8.28
C TYR A 221 -3.65 -14.29 -7.37
N SER A 222 -3.51 -15.60 -7.30
CA SER A 222 -4.27 -16.47 -6.43
C SER A 222 -3.32 -17.16 -5.45
N LEU A 223 -3.73 -17.23 -4.19
CA LEU A 223 -3.03 -17.99 -3.16
C LEU A 223 -3.90 -19.16 -2.73
N MET A 224 -3.38 -20.38 -2.82
CA MET A 224 -4.12 -21.59 -2.45
C MET A 224 -3.23 -22.64 -1.78
N PRO A 225 -3.77 -23.55 -0.95
CA PRO A 225 -2.97 -24.62 -0.37
C PRO A 225 -2.32 -25.51 -1.44
N TYR A 226 -1.00 -25.70 -1.34
CA TYR A 226 -0.18 -26.36 -2.37
C TYR A 226 -0.60 -27.81 -2.61
N TYR A 227 -1.04 -28.54 -1.58
CA TYR A 227 -1.51 -29.93 -1.72
C TYR A 227 -2.65 -30.08 -2.75
N ARG A 228 -3.48 -29.04 -2.93
CA ARG A 228 -4.56 -29.06 -3.93
C ARG A 228 -3.99 -29.07 -5.34
N LYS A 229 -2.91 -28.32 -5.57
CA LYS A 229 -2.21 -28.27 -6.86
C LYS A 229 -1.46 -29.57 -7.17
N VAL A 230 -0.77 -30.14 -6.19
CA VAL A 230 -0.12 -31.45 -6.35
C VAL A 230 -1.14 -32.52 -6.73
N LYS A 231 -2.32 -32.53 -6.08
CA LYS A 231 -3.39 -33.46 -6.42
C LYS A 231 -3.91 -33.26 -7.83
N GLU A 232 -4.13 -32.00 -8.25
CA GLU A 232 -4.53 -31.67 -9.62
C GLU A 232 -3.51 -32.17 -10.65
N TYR A 233 -2.22 -31.93 -10.44
CA TYR A 233 -1.18 -32.35 -11.38
C TYR A 233 -0.90 -33.85 -11.37
N GLY A 234 -0.98 -34.50 -10.22
CA GLY A 234 -0.76 -35.95 -10.09
C GLY A 234 -1.94 -36.77 -10.60
N ASP A 235 -3.16 -36.43 -10.18
CA ASP A 235 -4.36 -37.23 -10.46
C ASP A 235 -4.96 -36.93 -11.84
N LEU A 236 -4.82 -35.71 -12.37
CA LEU A 236 -5.50 -35.28 -13.60
C LEU A 236 -4.55 -35.00 -14.77
N GLU A 237 -3.36 -34.43 -14.53
CA GLU A 237 -2.44 -34.04 -15.61
C GLU A 237 -1.25 -35.01 -15.80
N SER A 238 -0.88 -35.81 -14.78
CA SER A 238 0.26 -36.77 -14.77
C SER A 238 1.57 -36.18 -15.34
N ARG A 239 2.13 -35.16 -14.67
CA ARG A 239 3.30 -34.39 -15.16
C ARG A 239 4.52 -34.45 -14.25
N ASP A 240 5.68 -34.19 -14.84
CA ASP A 240 6.91 -33.91 -14.09
C ASP A 240 6.88 -32.49 -13.50
N LEU A 241 7.31 -32.36 -12.24
CA LEU A 241 7.43 -31.09 -11.54
C LEU A 241 8.90 -30.81 -11.23
N TRP A 242 9.37 -29.65 -11.69
CA TRP A 242 10.70 -29.15 -11.36
C TRP A 242 10.59 -28.12 -10.24
N GLU A 243 11.37 -28.29 -9.18
CA GLU A 243 11.43 -27.37 -8.04
C GLU A 243 12.79 -26.67 -7.99
N TYR A 244 12.78 -25.36 -7.86
CA TYR A 244 13.98 -24.54 -7.68
C TYR A 244 13.80 -23.61 -6.48
N GLU A 245 14.50 -23.88 -5.38
CA GLU A 245 14.49 -23.02 -4.20
C GLU A 245 15.16 -21.68 -4.53
N LEU A 246 14.42 -20.57 -4.36
CA LEU A 246 14.96 -19.25 -4.57
C LEU A 246 15.89 -18.88 -3.42
N ALA A 247 17.01 -18.22 -3.73
CA ALA A 247 17.99 -17.77 -2.74
C ALA A 247 17.52 -16.48 -2.00
N LEU A 248 16.25 -16.41 -1.62
CA LEU A 248 15.67 -15.32 -0.83
C LEU A 248 15.83 -15.61 0.67
N ASN A 249 16.11 -14.58 1.45
CA ASN A 249 16.08 -14.66 2.90
C ASN A 249 14.65 -14.53 3.43
N GLU A 250 14.47 -14.72 4.75
CA GLU A 250 13.15 -14.67 5.40
C GLU A 250 12.49 -13.28 5.27
N GLN A 251 13.27 -12.20 5.35
CA GLN A 251 12.76 -10.83 5.25
C GLN A 251 12.27 -10.50 3.84
N GLU A 252 13.01 -10.95 2.83
CA GLU A 252 12.68 -10.85 1.41
C GLU A 252 11.46 -11.69 1.05
N THR A 253 11.37 -12.92 1.56
CA THR A 253 10.20 -13.78 1.38
C THR A 253 8.96 -13.18 2.06
N THR A 254 9.14 -12.55 3.23
CA THR A 254 8.06 -11.82 3.90
C THR A 254 7.62 -10.61 3.08
N PHE A 255 8.56 -9.83 2.53
CA PHE A 255 8.26 -8.69 1.66
C PHE A 255 7.48 -9.11 0.41
N LEU A 256 7.86 -10.23 -0.20
CA LEU A 256 7.14 -10.84 -1.30
C LEU A 256 5.67 -11.14 -0.95
N VAL A 257 5.44 -11.80 0.20
CA VAL A 257 4.08 -12.13 0.65
C VAL A 257 3.27 -10.90 1.04
N GLN A 258 3.92 -9.89 1.62
CA GLN A 258 3.31 -8.59 1.90
C GLN A 258 2.87 -7.92 0.59
N HIS A 259 3.65 -7.99 -0.48
CA HIS A 259 3.24 -7.40 -1.74
C HIS A 259 2.11 -8.20 -2.40
N ILE A 260 2.13 -9.53 -2.34
CA ILE A 260 1.01 -10.37 -2.82
C ILE A 260 -0.30 -10.00 -2.11
N TRP A 261 -0.25 -9.63 -0.82
CA TRP A 261 -1.41 -9.12 -0.11
C TRP A 261 -1.99 -7.84 -0.74
N GLU A 262 -1.14 -6.92 -1.22
CA GLU A 262 -1.55 -5.68 -1.90
C GLU A 262 -2.24 -5.95 -3.24
N MET A 263 -1.98 -7.11 -3.84
CA MET A 263 -2.44 -7.49 -5.16
C MET A 263 -3.79 -8.23 -5.17
N LYS A 264 -4.40 -8.50 -4.01
CA LYS A 264 -5.62 -9.34 -3.89
C LYS A 264 -6.82 -8.94 -4.74
N HIS A 265 -6.89 -7.67 -5.15
CA HIS A 265 -7.99 -7.14 -5.98
C HIS A 265 -7.49 -6.58 -7.32
N VAL A 266 -6.21 -6.75 -7.63
CA VAL A 266 -5.60 -6.24 -8.84
C VAL A 266 -5.69 -7.30 -9.92
N GLN A 267 -6.18 -6.89 -11.08
CA GLN A 267 -6.22 -7.70 -12.28
C GLN A 267 -5.39 -7.03 -13.38
N PHE A 268 -4.65 -7.82 -14.15
CA PHE A 268 -4.03 -7.37 -15.39
C PHE A 268 -4.59 -8.16 -16.58
N PRO A 269 -4.53 -7.61 -17.81
CA PRO A 269 -4.80 -8.38 -19.01
C PRO A 269 -3.87 -9.61 -19.06
N TYR A 270 -4.42 -10.80 -19.27
CA TYR A 270 -3.64 -12.05 -19.37
C TYR A 270 -3.43 -12.42 -20.84
N TYR A 271 -2.18 -12.41 -21.28
CA TYR A 271 -1.78 -12.84 -22.62
C TYR A 271 -1.01 -14.15 -22.54
N PHE A 272 -1.31 -15.13 -23.39
CA PHE A 272 -0.63 -16.44 -23.35
C PHE A 272 0.87 -16.35 -23.64
N ILE A 273 1.31 -15.35 -24.41
CA ILE A 273 2.69 -15.25 -24.92
C ILE A 273 3.54 -14.24 -24.13
N SER A 274 3.00 -13.06 -23.77
CA SER A 274 3.80 -11.95 -23.19
C SER A 274 3.56 -11.73 -21.69
N ASP A 275 2.30 -11.58 -21.27
CA ASP A 275 1.91 -11.30 -19.88
C ASP A 275 1.22 -12.51 -19.24
N ASN A 276 1.97 -13.60 -19.18
CA ASN A 276 1.53 -14.86 -18.56
C ASN A 276 2.08 -15.01 -17.14
N CYS A 277 1.81 -16.17 -16.54
CA CYS A 277 2.27 -16.53 -15.20
C CYS A 277 3.78 -16.34 -14.97
N ALA A 278 4.61 -16.74 -15.93
CA ALA A 278 6.06 -16.65 -15.80
C ALA A 278 6.54 -15.19 -15.75
N TYR A 279 5.99 -14.32 -16.61
CA TYR A 279 6.33 -12.90 -16.63
C TYR A 279 5.95 -12.20 -15.32
N ARG A 280 4.74 -12.43 -14.82
CA ARG A 280 4.24 -11.77 -13.60
C ARG A 280 4.94 -12.31 -12.33
N LEU A 281 5.23 -13.61 -12.27
CA LEU A 281 6.06 -14.17 -11.19
C LEU A 281 7.50 -13.67 -11.23
N LEU A 282 8.10 -13.52 -12.41
CA LEU A 282 9.41 -12.89 -12.54
C LEU A 282 9.37 -11.47 -11.98
N GLY A 283 8.36 -10.67 -12.33
CA GLY A 283 8.19 -9.32 -11.80
C GLY A 283 8.11 -9.26 -10.27
N LEU A 284 7.52 -10.27 -9.61
CA LEU A 284 7.53 -10.37 -8.15
C LEU A 284 8.92 -10.67 -7.57
N ILE A 285 9.69 -11.55 -8.21
CA ILE A 285 11.06 -11.89 -7.77
C ILE A 285 11.97 -10.67 -7.96
N ASP A 286 11.85 -10.03 -9.12
CA ASP A 286 12.51 -8.80 -9.50
C ASP A 286 12.19 -7.65 -8.52
N LEU A 287 10.96 -7.53 -8.05
CA LEU A 287 10.62 -6.53 -7.03
C LEU A 287 11.40 -6.74 -5.73
N VAL A 288 11.57 -7.99 -5.30
CA VAL A 288 12.24 -8.33 -4.03
C VAL A 288 13.75 -8.11 -4.12
N ARG A 289 14.36 -8.37 -5.28
CA ARG A 289 15.77 -8.10 -5.57
C ARG A 289 15.92 -7.39 -6.93
N PRO A 290 15.82 -6.04 -6.94
CA PRO A 290 15.82 -5.27 -8.17
C PRO A 290 17.10 -5.26 -8.98
#